data_AF-A0A135W4Z6-F1
#
_entry.id   AF-A0A135W4Z6-F1
#
_cell.length_a   1.000
_cell.length_b   1.000
_cell.length_c   1.000
_cell.angle_alpha   90.00
_cell.angle_beta   90.00
_cell.angle_gamma   90.00
#
_symmetry.space_group_name_H-M   'P 1'
#
loop_
_entity.id
_entity.type
_entity.pdbx_description
1 polymer ?
#
loop_
_entity_poly.entity_id
_entity_poly.type
_entity_poly.pdbx_seq_one_letter_code
_entity_poly.pdbx_strand_id
1 'polypeptide(L)'
;MRKLFWFLSSLLVIAAILFLLTIFMNPSLTEKAKEWSAALPFVNKTADIETDYVVLEEQITHLKVEKEEREVKIQELQQSLQQYKEKNEELLIVQEKLENEIAVLQRDQQNTKKKFQEIVMTFEQMSAKSVAPILLKMDDAEALRILTSLKAERVAAILEKMPPEDGAKYTTLMTK
;
A
#
# COMPACT_ATOMS: atom_id res chain seq x y z
N MET A 1 25.90 31.11 53.59
CA MET A 1 24.54 31.55 53.19
C MET A 1 23.53 30.42 52.97
N ARG A 2 23.91 29.24 52.44
CA ARG A 2 22.97 28.13 52.15
C ARG A 2 22.25 27.51 53.38
N LYS A 3 22.91 27.47 54.56
CA LYS A 3 22.29 26.94 55.80
C LYS A 3 21.27 27.90 56.44
N LEU A 4 21.45 29.21 56.24
CA LEU A 4 20.52 30.23 56.75
C LEU A 4 19.19 30.19 55.99
N PHE A 5 19.24 29.92 54.68
CA PHE A 5 18.04 29.78 53.83
C PHE A 5 17.21 28.54 54.22
N TRP A 6 17.87 27.42 54.53
CA TRP A 6 17.16 26.20 54.97
C TRP A 6 16.55 26.37 56.37
N PHE A 7 17.24 27.06 57.27
CA PHE A 7 16.71 27.41 58.59
C PHE A 7 15.52 28.37 58.49
N LEU A 8 15.61 29.37 57.61
CA LEU A 8 14.53 30.34 57.38
C LEU A 8 13.29 29.69 56.74
N SER A 9 13.49 28.77 55.78
CA SER A 9 12.39 28.02 55.17
C SER A 9 11.69 27.11 56.18
N SER A 10 12.44 26.44 57.05
CA SER A 10 11.86 25.59 58.09
C SER A 10 11.11 26.42 59.15
N LEU A 11 11.68 27.56 59.55
CA LEU A 11 11.06 28.50 60.48
C LEU A 11 9.74 29.07 59.94
N LEU A 12 9.67 29.35 58.63
CA LEU A 12 8.46 29.85 57.98
C LEU A 12 7.33 28.82 58.00
N VAL A 13 7.64 27.54 57.77
CA VAL A 13 6.66 26.45 57.83
C VAL A 13 6.13 26.27 59.25
N ILE A 14 7.01 26.32 60.25
CA ILE A 14 6.62 26.22 61.67
C ILE A 14 5.73 27.42 62.07
N ALA A 15 6.07 28.63 61.63
CA ALA A 15 5.26 29.81 61.87
C ALA A 15 3.87 29.70 61.21
N ALA A 16 3.79 29.16 59.99
CA ALA A 16 2.52 28.94 59.31
C ALA A 16 1.62 27.94 60.05
N ILE A 17 2.20 26.86 60.59
CA ILE A 17 1.46 25.86 61.37
C ILE A 17 0.96 26.46 62.70
N LEU A 18 1.79 27.25 63.39
CA LEU A 18 1.36 27.95 64.60
C LEU A 18 0.24 28.97 64.32
N PHE A 19 0.31 29.67 63.20
CA PHE A 19 -0.74 30.60 62.76
C PHE A 19 -2.05 29.87 62.43
N LEU A 20 -1.99 28.68 61.84
CA LEU A 20 -3.17 27.84 61.60
C LEU A 20 -3.81 27.38 62.92
N LEU A 21 -2.99 27.05 63.94
CA LEU A 21 -3.50 26.68 65.26
C LEU A 21 -4.19 27.84 65.99
N THR A 22 -3.70 29.07 65.86
CA THR A 22 -4.34 30.24 66.50
C THR A 22 -5.70 30.57 65.88
N ILE A 23 -5.87 30.36 64.57
CA ILE A 23 -7.17 30.49 63.89
C ILE A 23 -8.17 29.46 64.43
N PHE A 24 -7.73 28.23 64.68
CA PHE A 24 -8.61 27.16 65.15
C PHE A 24 -9.08 27.36 66.60
N MET A 25 -8.27 27.99 67.44
CA MET A 25 -8.56 28.13 68.88
C MET A 25 -9.34 29.41 69.23
N ASN A 26 -9.45 30.36 68.30
CA ASN A 26 -10.22 31.58 68.52
C ASN A 26 -10.93 32.06 67.23
N PRO A 27 -12.27 31.91 67.14
CA PRO A 27 -13.02 32.28 65.94
C PRO A 27 -13.05 33.78 65.65
N SER A 28 -12.68 34.66 66.60
CA SER A 28 -12.61 36.11 66.39
C SER A 28 -11.42 36.59 65.54
N LEU A 29 -10.43 35.72 65.24
CA LEU A 29 -9.33 36.06 64.33
C LEU A 29 -9.74 36.07 62.85
N THR A 30 -10.88 35.46 62.51
CA THR A 30 -11.40 35.48 61.13
C THR A 30 -11.91 36.86 60.72
N GLU A 31 -12.41 37.66 61.68
CA GLU A 31 -12.82 39.05 61.45
C GLU A 31 -11.61 39.97 61.25
N LYS A 32 -10.54 39.81 62.05
CA LYS A 32 -9.28 40.57 61.86
C LYS A 32 -8.53 40.17 60.58
N ALA A 33 -8.66 38.92 60.13
CA ALA A 33 -8.12 38.49 58.85
C ALA A 33 -8.77 39.22 57.66
N LYS A 34 -10.08 39.52 57.75
CA LYS A 34 -10.78 40.36 56.76
C LYS A 34 -10.24 41.79 56.74
N GLU A 35 -9.98 42.40 57.89
CA GLU A 35 -9.38 43.74 57.96
C GLU A 35 -7.96 43.79 57.39
N TRP A 36 -7.14 42.76 57.62
CA TRP A 36 -5.79 42.68 57.05
C TRP A 36 -5.81 42.41 55.53
N SER A 37 -6.77 41.62 55.06
CA SER A 37 -6.93 41.37 53.61
C SER A 37 -7.32 42.63 52.82
N ALA A 38 -8.00 43.59 53.46
CA ALA A 38 -8.35 44.87 52.85
C ALA A 38 -7.15 45.83 52.68
N ALA A 39 -6.03 45.59 53.37
CA ALA A 39 -4.83 46.44 53.32
C ALA A 39 -3.75 45.92 52.36
N LEU A 40 -3.97 44.79 51.68
CA LEU A 40 -3.06 44.27 50.67
C LEU A 40 -3.50 44.73 49.27
N PRO A 41 -2.77 45.66 48.61
CA PRO A 41 -3.18 46.20 47.30
C PRO A 41 -3.14 45.17 46.16
N PHE A 42 -2.76 43.92 46.43
CA PHE A 42 -2.62 42.84 45.44
C PHE A 42 -3.69 41.74 45.53
N VAL A 43 -4.61 41.76 46.50
CA VAL A 43 -5.68 40.74 46.63
C VAL A 43 -7.06 41.36 46.36
N ASN A 44 -7.14 42.28 45.42
CA ASN A 44 -8.42 42.86 44.98
C ASN A 44 -8.95 42.15 43.72
N LYS A 45 -8.86 40.82 43.70
CA LYS A 45 -9.21 39.99 42.54
C LYS A 45 -10.00 38.74 42.93
N THR A 46 -10.99 38.91 43.81
CA THR A 46 -12.00 37.87 44.07
C THR A 46 -13.10 37.82 43.00
N ALA A 47 -13.10 38.76 42.05
CA ALA A 47 -14.05 38.78 40.93
C ALA A 47 -13.57 38.04 39.66
N ASP A 48 -12.30 37.63 39.58
CA ASP A 48 -11.71 37.03 38.36
C ASP A 48 -11.35 35.55 38.52
N ILE A 49 -11.52 35.00 39.73
CA ILE A 49 -11.20 33.59 40.00
C ILE A 49 -12.25 32.67 39.35
N GLU A 50 -13.54 33.01 39.45
CA GLU A 50 -14.61 32.23 38.80
C GLU A 50 -14.51 32.29 37.27
N THR A 51 -14.11 33.43 36.71
CA THR A 51 -13.95 33.62 35.26
C THR A 51 -12.76 32.81 34.71
N ASP A 52 -11.65 32.76 35.44
CA ASP A 52 -10.45 32.00 35.04
C ASP A 52 -10.69 30.47 35.14
N TYR A 53 -11.45 30.00 36.15
CA TYR A 53 -11.85 28.59 36.26
C TYR A 53 -12.76 28.14 35.12
N VAL A 54 -13.75 28.95 34.74
CA VAL A 54 -14.67 28.64 33.63
C VAL A 54 -13.92 28.57 32.29
N VAL A 55 -12.97 29.49 32.05
CA VAL A 55 -12.13 29.48 30.83
C VAL A 55 -11.21 28.25 30.80
N LEU A 56 -10.67 27.82 31.94
CA LEU A 56 -9.84 26.62 32.01
C LEU A 56 -10.64 25.34 31.76
N GLU A 57 -11.87 25.25 32.28
CA GLU A 57 -12.77 24.11 32.07
C GLU A 57 -13.23 23.99 30.60
N GLU A 58 -13.48 25.12 29.94
CA GLU A 58 -13.77 25.17 28.51
C GLU A 58 -12.57 24.68 27.67
N GLN A 59 -11.34 25.11 28.00
CA GLN A 59 -10.12 24.63 27.33
C GLN A 59 -9.87 23.14 27.54
N ILE A 60 -10.09 22.61 28.75
CA ILE A 60 -9.96 21.18 29.04
C ILE A 60 -11.00 20.38 28.22
N THR A 61 -12.22 20.89 28.12
CA THR A 61 -13.29 20.26 27.34
C THR A 61 -12.94 20.26 25.85
N HIS A 62 -12.49 21.40 25.30
CA HIS A 62 -12.04 21.51 23.91
C HIS A 62 -10.88 20.54 23.61
N LEU A 63 -9.84 20.53 24.44
CA LEU A 63 -8.70 19.61 24.27
C LEU A 63 -9.11 18.15 24.36
N LYS A 64 -10.11 17.81 25.18
CA LYS A 64 -10.65 16.46 25.28
C LYS A 64 -11.38 16.04 24.01
N VAL A 65 -12.21 16.92 23.46
CA VAL A 65 -12.89 16.69 22.17
C VAL A 65 -11.87 16.53 21.05
N GLU A 66 -10.88 17.42 20.96
CA GLU A 66 -9.82 17.33 19.94
C GLU A 66 -9.02 16.02 20.06
N LYS A 67 -8.74 15.58 21.30
CA LYS A 67 -8.06 14.30 21.55
C LYS A 67 -8.90 13.11 21.07
N GLU A 68 -10.21 13.11 21.37
CA GLU A 68 -11.13 12.07 20.91
C GLU A 68 -11.24 12.04 19.38
N GLU A 69 -11.36 13.21 18.72
CA GLU A 69 -11.36 13.31 17.26
C GLU A 69 -10.06 12.78 16.63
N ARG A 70 -8.90 13.12 17.20
CA ARG A 70 -7.60 12.61 16.76
C ARG A 70 -7.47 11.10 16.98
N GLU A 71 -7.99 10.57 18.09
CA GLU A 71 -8.00 9.13 18.37
C GLU A 71 -8.86 8.36 17.34
N VAL A 72 -10.04 8.88 16.99
CA VAL A 72 -10.88 8.34 15.90
C VAL A 72 -10.12 8.37 14.58
N LYS A 73 -9.46 9.49 14.25
CA LYS A 73 -8.66 9.60 13.02
C LYS A 73 -7.52 8.58 12.96
N ILE A 74 -6.84 8.34 14.08
CA ILE A 74 -5.79 7.33 14.19
C ILE A 74 -6.36 5.93 13.92
N GLN A 75 -7.52 5.60 14.48
CA GLN A 75 -8.18 4.32 14.25
C GLN A 75 -8.56 4.12 12.78
N GLU A 76 -9.15 5.14 12.15
CA GLU A 76 -9.48 5.11 10.70
C GLU A 76 -8.23 4.89 9.83
N LEU A 77 -7.13 5.59 10.15
CA LEU A 77 -5.86 5.45 9.42
C LEU A 77 -5.25 4.06 9.63
N GLN A 78 -5.31 3.51 10.84
CA GLN A 78 -4.85 2.16 11.13
C GLN A 78 -5.66 1.11 10.36
N GLN A 79 -6.98 1.26 10.31
CA GLN A 79 -7.86 0.38 9.54
C GLN A 79 -7.55 0.46 8.04
N SER A 80 -7.40 1.67 7.51
CA SER A 80 -7.04 1.88 6.09
C SER A 80 -5.69 1.25 5.77
N LEU A 81 -4.70 1.43 6.65
CA LEU A 81 -3.36 0.86 6.49
C LEU A 81 -3.41 -0.68 6.50
N GLN A 82 -4.24 -1.28 7.36
CA GLN A 82 -4.44 -2.73 7.38
C GLN A 82 -5.08 -3.22 6.08
N GLN A 83 -6.12 -2.55 5.59
CA GLN A 83 -6.76 -2.87 4.30
C GLN A 83 -5.77 -2.76 3.13
N TYR A 84 -4.94 -1.71 3.11
CA TYR A 84 -3.92 -1.56 2.07
C TYR A 84 -2.86 -2.65 2.14
N LYS A 85 -2.46 -3.09 3.34
CA LYS A 85 -1.53 -4.22 3.50
C LYS A 85 -2.12 -5.52 2.94
N GLU A 86 -3.36 -5.85 3.33
CA GLU A 86 -4.05 -7.06 2.85
C GLU A 86 -4.20 -7.05 1.33
N LYS A 87 -4.62 -5.91 0.76
CA LYS A 87 -4.72 -5.76 -0.69
C LYS A 87 -3.36 -5.88 -1.38
N ASN A 88 -2.30 -5.35 -0.77
CA ASN A 88 -0.96 -5.46 -1.32
C ASN A 88 -0.44 -6.91 -1.30
N GLU A 89 -0.71 -7.66 -0.23
CA GLU A 89 -0.40 -9.09 -0.15
C GLU A 89 -1.17 -9.90 -1.20
N GLU A 90 -2.46 -9.61 -1.40
CA GLU A 90 -3.26 -10.23 -2.46
C GLU A 90 -2.68 -9.94 -3.85
N LEU A 91 -2.33 -8.68 -4.11
CA LEU A 91 -1.74 -8.27 -5.40
C LEU A 91 -0.39 -8.96 -5.65
N LEU A 92 0.45 -9.13 -4.63
CA LEU A 92 1.72 -9.85 -4.75
C LEU A 92 1.49 -11.33 -5.11
N ILE A 93 0.51 -11.99 -4.50
CA ILE A 93 0.14 -13.38 -4.83
C ILE A 93 -0.36 -13.48 -6.28
N VAL A 94 -1.19 -12.52 -6.72
CA VAL A 94 -1.69 -12.48 -8.10
C VAL A 94 -0.54 -12.25 -9.08
N GLN A 95 0.39 -11.34 -8.76
CA GLN A 95 1.57 -11.08 -9.57
C GLN A 95 2.41 -12.35 -9.74
N GLU A 96 2.73 -13.05 -8.65
CA GLU A 96 3.52 -14.29 -8.71
C GLU A 96 2.81 -15.37 -9.56
N LYS A 97 1.49 -15.50 -9.45
CA LYS A 97 0.71 -16.42 -10.29
C LYS A 97 0.79 -16.07 -11.77
N LEU A 98 0.63 -14.79 -12.11
CA LEU A 98 0.70 -14.33 -13.50
C LEU A 98 2.11 -14.48 -14.07
N GLU A 99 3.15 -14.21 -13.29
CA GLU A 99 4.54 -14.41 -13.73
C GLU A 99 4.83 -15.89 -14.02
N ASN A 100 4.34 -16.79 -13.17
CA ASN A 100 4.44 -18.24 -13.40
C ASN A 100 3.66 -18.68 -14.65
N GLU A 101 2.44 -18.17 -14.85
CA GLU A 101 1.63 -18.48 -16.03
C GLU A 101 2.32 -18.01 -17.32
N ILE A 102 2.87 -16.79 -17.32
CA ILE A 102 3.66 -16.25 -18.44
C ILE A 102 4.87 -17.15 -18.71
N ALA A 103 5.61 -17.57 -17.67
CA ALA A 103 6.77 -18.43 -17.83
C ALA A 103 6.41 -19.80 -18.45
N VAL A 104 5.28 -20.39 -18.05
CA VAL A 104 4.76 -21.64 -18.63
C VAL A 104 4.37 -21.42 -20.10
N LEU A 105 3.57 -20.39 -20.39
CA LEU A 105 3.14 -20.08 -21.76
C LEU A 105 4.32 -19.81 -22.70
N GLN A 106 5.34 -19.09 -22.23
CA GLN A 106 6.56 -18.85 -23.00
C GLN A 106 7.32 -20.15 -23.29
N ARG A 107 7.45 -21.04 -22.30
CA ARG A 107 8.09 -22.35 -22.48
C ARG A 107 7.33 -23.20 -23.49
N ASP A 108 6.01 -23.22 -23.39
CA ASP A 108 5.15 -24.01 -24.29
C ASP A 108 5.16 -23.44 -25.71
N GLN A 109 5.19 -22.12 -25.86
CA GLN A 109 5.37 -21.46 -27.16
C GLN A 109 6.73 -21.80 -27.77
N GLN A 110 7.82 -21.75 -27.00
CA GLN A 110 9.15 -22.13 -27.46
C GLN A 110 9.23 -23.60 -27.86
N ASN A 111 8.64 -24.50 -27.08
CA ASN A 111 8.56 -25.93 -27.38
C ASN A 111 7.76 -26.19 -28.65
N THR A 112 6.62 -25.51 -28.82
CA THR A 112 5.79 -25.61 -30.04
C THR A 112 6.55 -25.10 -31.25
N LYS A 113 7.27 -23.98 -31.13
CA LYS A 113 8.12 -23.44 -32.20
C LYS A 113 9.23 -24.42 -32.58
N LYS A 114 9.91 -25.04 -31.61
CA LYS A 114 10.95 -26.06 -31.85
C LYS A 114 10.39 -27.28 -32.57
N LYS A 115 9.30 -27.86 -32.09
CA LYS A 115 8.62 -28.99 -32.74
C LYS A 115 8.21 -28.66 -34.17
N PHE A 116 7.68 -27.45 -34.38
CA PHE A 116 7.31 -27.00 -35.72
C PHE A 116 8.54 -26.86 -36.63
N GLN A 117 9.66 -26.32 -36.13
CA GLN A 117 10.91 -26.25 -36.88
C GLN A 117 11.46 -27.64 -37.26
N GLU A 118 11.37 -28.62 -36.37
CA GLU A 118 11.75 -30.02 -36.65
C GLU A 118 10.89 -30.63 -37.77
N ILE A 119 9.59 -30.35 -37.77
CA ILE A 119 8.69 -30.76 -38.85
C ILE A 119 9.12 -30.11 -40.18
N VAL A 120 9.33 -28.79 -40.19
CA VAL A 120 9.79 -28.06 -41.39
C VAL A 120 11.11 -28.64 -41.92
N MET A 121 12.09 -28.90 -41.04
CA MET A 121 13.36 -29.53 -41.42
C MET A 121 13.17 -30.93 -42.03
N THR A 122 12.23 -31.71 -41.49
CA THR A 122 11.90 -33.04 -42.04
C THR A 122 11.40 -32.90 -43.49
N PHE A 123 10.48 -31.96 -43.73
CA PHE A 123 9.96 -31.68 -45.08
C PHE A 123 11.01 -31.08 -46.03
N GLU A 124 11.96 -30.28 -45.52
CA GLU A 124 13.11 -29.80 -46.30
C GLU A 124 13.99 -30.95 -46.79
N GLN A 125 14.25 -31.95 -45.94
CA GLN A 125 15.14 -33.07 -46.23
C GLN A 125 14.51 -34.15 -47.11
N MET A 126 13.18 -34.31 -47.07
CA MET A 126 12.46 -35.28 -47.92
C MET A 126 12.56 -34.91 -49.42
N SER A 127 12.23 -35.82 -50.33
CA SER A 127 12.16 -35.51 -51.76
C SER A 127 10.88 -34.74 -52.09
N ALA A 128 10.90 -33.83 -53.08
CA ALA A 128 9.70 -33.06 -53.46
C ALA A 128 8.54 -33.97 -53.91
N LYS A 129 8.89 -35.06 -54.60
CA LYS A 129 7.96 -36.10 -55.05
C LYS A 129 7.26 -36.82 -53.88
N SER A 130 7.93 -36.95 -52.75
CA SER A 130 7.36 -37.54 -51.53
C SER A 130 6.52 -36.53 -50.74
N VAL A 131 6.96 -35.27 -50.69
CA VAL A 131 6.31 -34.20 -49.91
C VAL A 131 4.99 -33.73 -50.53
N ALA A 132 4.96 -33.52 -51.85
CA ALA A 132 3.76 -33.03 -52.55
C ALA A 132 2.48 -33.80 -52.19
N PRO A 133 2.40 -35.14 -52.33
CA PRO A 133 1.18 -35.88 -51.99
C PRO A 133 0.85 -35.92 -50.49
N ILE A 134 1.83 -35.65 -49.61
CA ILE A 134 1.58 -35.55 -48.16
C ILE A 134 0.85 -34.24 -47.87
N LEU A 135 1.36 -33.11 -48.40
CA LEU A 135 0.74 -31.79 -48.20
C LEU A 135 -0.66 -31.71 -48.80
N LEU A 136 -0.91 -32.37 -49.93
CA LEU A 136 -2.26 -32.43 -50.54
C LEU A 136 -3.30 -33.16 -49.68
N LYS A 137 -2.85 -34.00 -48.75
CA LYS A 137 -3.72 -34.73 -47.81
C LYS A 137 -3.84 -34.05 -46.45
N MET A 138 -3.09 -32.97 -46.22
CA MET A 138 -3.17 -32.17 -45.01
C MET A 138 -4.28 -31.11 -45.14
N ASP A 139 -4.65 -30.51 -44.02
CA ASP A 139 -5.46 -29.30 -44.04
C ASP A 139 -4.71 -28.16 -44.75
N ASP A 140 -5.44 -27.35 -45.52
CA ASP A 140 -4.87 -26.27 -46.33
C ASP A 140 -4.05 -25.28 -45.49
N ALA A 141 -4.50 -24.97 -44.26
CA ALA A 141 -3.80 -24.02 -43.39
C ALA A 141 -2.48 -24.60 -42.87
N GLU A 142 -2.46 -25.90 -42.53
CA GLU A 142 -1.24 -26.57 -42.08
C GLU A 142 -0.23 -26.74 -43.22
N ALA A 143 -0.71 -27.16 -44.39
CA ALA A 143 0.10 -27.29 -45.59
C ALA A 143 0.70 -25.93 -46.00
N LEU A 144 -0.11 -24.88 -46.00
CA LEU A 144 0.34 -23.52 -46.28
C LEU A 144 1.41 -23.08 -45.27
N ARG A 145 1.18 -23.28 -43.97
CA ARG A 145 2.13 -22.91 -42.91
C ARG A 145 3.48 -23.60 -43.09
N ILE A 146 3.49 -24.88 -43.49
CA ILE A 146 4.73 -25.60 -43.80
C ILE A 146 5.37 -25.00 -45.06
N LEU A 147 4.63 -24.86 -46.16
CA LEU A 147 5.14 -24.32 -47.43
C LEU A 147 5.77 -22.93 -47.26
N THR A 148 5.12 -22.02 -46.56
CA THR A 148 5.64 -20.65 -46.32
C THR A 148 6.85 -20.62 -45.39
N SER A 149 7.13 -21.72 -44.68
CA SER A 149 8.28 -21.86 -43.79
C SER A 149 9.49 -22.51 -44.48
N LEU A 150 9.34 -23.02 -45.70
CA LEU A 150 10.41 -23.62 -46.49
C LEU A 150 11.13 -22.56 -47.35
N LYS A 151 12.34 -22.87 -47.80
CA LYS A 151 13.08 -22.06 -48.78
C LYS A 151 12.37 -22.02 -50.14
N ALA A 152 12.50 -20.91 -50.86
CA ALA A 152 11.81 -20.67 -52.13
C ALA A 152 12.08 -21.78 -53.18
N GLU A 153 13.33 -22.24 -53.30
CA GLU A 153 13.71 -23.31 -54.22
C GLU A 153 13.01 -24.62 -53.87
N ARG A 154 12.83 -24.88 -52.57
CA ARG A 154 12.16 -26.07 -52.07
C ARG A 154 10.66 -26.03 -52.35
N VAL A 155 10.04 -24.87 -52.12
CA VAL A 155 8.62 -24.63 -52.44
C VAL A 155 8.39 -24.84 -53.93
N ALA A 156 9.20 -24.22 -54.79
CA ALA A 156 9.09 -24.37 -56.25
C ALA A 156 9.18 -25.84 -56.68
N ALA A 157 10.17 -26.58 -56.16
CA ALA A 157 10.33 -28.00 -56.46
C ALA A 157 9.13 -28.85 -55.99
N ILE A 158 8.51 -28.52 -54.85
CA ILE A 158 7.33 -29.21 -54.33
C ILE A 158 6.10 -28.91 -55.20
N LEU A 159 5.85 -27.64 -55.53
CA LEU A 159 4.74 -27.23 -56.40
C LEU A 159 4.84 -27.86 -57.79
N GLU A 160 6.06 -28.00 -58.33
CA GLU A 160 6.30 -28.70 -59.61
C GLU A 160 5.88 -30.19 -59.57
N LYS A 161 5.87 -30.80 -58.37
CA LYS A 161 5.43 -32.20 -58.17
C LYS A 161 3.98 -32.32 -57.73
N MET A 162 3.24 -31.22 -57.62
CA MET A 162 1.80 -31.21 -57.38
C MET A 162 1.01 -31.23 -58.69
N PRO A 163 -0.27 -31.64 -58.67
CA PRO A 163 -1.19 -31.36 -59.77
C PRO A 163 -1.29 -29.85 -60.06
N PRO A 164 -1.50 -29.43 -61.32
CA PRO A 164 -1.54 -28.01 -61.69
C PRO A 164 -2.56 -27.19 -60.90
N GLU A 165 -3.74 -27.76 -60.64
CA GLU A 165 -4.82 -27.11 -59.90
C GLU A 165 -4.41 -26.81 -58.45
N ASP A 166 -3.80 -27.79 -57.77
CA ASP A 166 -3.31 -27.63 -56.40
C ASP A 166 -2.11 -26.68 -56.32
N GLY A 167 -1.19 -26.76 -57.29
CA GLY A 167 -0.06 -25.84 -57.37
C GLY A 167 -0.51 -24.39 -57.51
N ALA A 168 -1.53 -24.14 -58.33
CA ALA A 168 -2.15 -22.81 -58.47
C ALA A 168 -2.89 -22.39 -57.19
N LYS A 169 -3.62 -23.31 -56.55
CA LYS A 169 -4.32 -23.08 -55.28
C LYS A 169 -3.36 -22.60 -54.20
N TYR A 170 -2.30 -23.37 -53.91
CA TYR A 170 -1.34 -23.03 -52.87
C TYR A 170 -0.51 -21.78 -53.18
N THR A 171 -0.18 -21.54 -54.46
CA THR A 171 0.47 -20.29 -54.88
C THR A 171 -0.42 -19.07 -54.61
N THR A 172 -1.73 -19.19 -54.88
CA THR A 172 -2.70 -18.13 -54.60
C THR A 172 -2.86 -17.90 -53.10
N LEU A 173 -2.90 -18.98 -52.30
CA LEU A 173 -3.01 -18.89 -50.85
C LEU A 173 -1.80 -18.20 -50.20
N MET A 174 -0.59 -18.35 -50.75
CA MET A 174 0.62 -17.71 -50.23
C MET A 174 0.70 -16.19 -50.51
N THR A 175 -0.09 -15.68 -51.45
CA THR A 175 -0.07 -14.26 -51.85
C THR A 175 -1.23 -13.45 -51.30
N LYS A 176 -2.16 -14.10 -50.58
CA LYS A 176 -3.25 -13.47 -49.84
C LYS A 176 -2.82 -13.15 -48.42
#